data_AF-A0A6G1C2Y9-F1
#
_entry.id   AF-A0A6G1C2Y9-F1
#
_cell.length_a   1.000
_cell.length_b   1.000
_cell.length_c   1.000
_cell.angle_alpha   90.00
_cell.angle_beta   90.00
_cell.angle_gamma   90.00
#
_symmetry.space_group_name_H-M   'P 1'
#
loop_
_entity.id
_entity.type
_entity.pdbx_description
1 polymer ?
#
loop_
_entity_poly.entity_id
_entity_poly.type
_entity_poly.pdbx_seq_one_letter_code
_entity_poly.pdbx_strand_id
1 'polypeptide(L)' 'MTTRCGLLWSGRSHAPLSTVSAFLRLVGYYRKFICRFREIAAPLTKLLKKEAFAWTADASAAFDCLKDALTTAHDC' A
#
# COMPACT_ATOMS: atom_id res chain seq x y z
N MET A 1 -31.82 -2.84 -22.36
CA MET A 1 -30.84 -1.88 -22.92
C MET A 1 -30.56 -0.84 -21.83
N THR A 2 -29.29 -0.76 -21.40
CA THR A 2 -28.57 0.37 -20.76
C THR A 2 -29.45 1.48 -20.16
N THR A 3 -29.41 1.85 -18.88
CA THR A 3 -28.25 2.45 -18.19
C THR A 3 -28.69 2.73 -16.75
N ARG A 4 -28.03 2.16 -15.76
CA ARG A 4 -27.89 2.82 -14.45
C ARG A 4 -26.63 2.35 -13.72
N CYS A 5 -25.51 2.41 -14.44
CA CYS A 5 -24.23 2.71 -13.80
C CYS A 5 -24.26 4.20 -13.50
N GLY A 6 -24.42 4.58 -12.23
CA GLY A 6 -24.36 5.99 -11.86
C GLY A 6 -24.78 6.27 -10.43
N LEU A 7 -23.77 6.31 -9.56
CA LEU A 7 -23.71 7.15 -8.36
C LEU A 7 -24.70 6.87 -7.22
N LEU A 8 -24.20 6.18 -6.19
CA LEU A 8 -24.14 6.80 -4.86
C LEU A 8 -22.95 6.21 -4.08
N TRP A 9 -21.75 6.65 -4.45
CA TRP A 9 -20.53 6.44 -3.66
C TRP A 9 -20.42 7.57 -2.62
N SER A 10 -21.44 7.68 -1.76
CA SER A 10 -21.43 8.61 -0.64
C SER A 10 -21.10 7.82 0.61
N GLY A 11 -19.83 7.81 1.01
CA GLY A 11 -19.42 7.20 2.27
C GLY A 11 -18.02 6.59 2.26
N ARG A 12 -17.01 7.27 1.74
CA ARG A 12 -15.61 6.89 2.03
C ARG A 12 -15.15 7.66 3.25
N SER A 13 -15.62 7.22 4.42
CA SER A 13 -15.05 7.61 5.71
C SER A 13 -13.54 7.35 5.67
N HIS A 14 -12.77 8.37 6.01
CA HIS A 14 -11.30 8.34 6.02
C HIS A 14 -10.81 7.46 7.17
N ALA A 15 -10.85 6.14 6.97
CA ALA A 15 -10.19 5.18 7.85
C ALA A 15 -8.70 5.09 7.49
N PRO A 16 -7.77 5.04 8.47
CA PRO A 16 -6.32 4.99 8.22
C PRO A 16 -5.89 3.77 7.38
N LEU A 17 -6.70 2.70 7.38
CA LEU A 17 -6.55 1.53 6.51
C LEU A 17 -6.63 1.88 5.01
N SER A 18 -7.40 2.90 4.65
CA SER A 18 -7.62 3.31 3.26
C SER A 18 -6.36 3.89 2.63
N THR A 19 -5.57 4.65 3.40
CA THR A 19 -4.35 5.30 2.91
C THR A 19 -3.22 4.28 2.70
N VAL A 20 -3.02 3.36 3.65
CA VAL A 20 -1.99 2.31 3.50
C VAL A 20 -2.36 1.31 2.40
N SER A 21 -3.64 0.94 2.30
CA SER A 21 -4.14 0.10 1.21
C SER A 21 -4.02 0.80 -0.15
N ALA A 22 -4.28 2.11 -0.22
CA ALA A 22 -4.09 2.91 -1.44
C ALA A 22 -2.61 2.98 -1.82
N PHE A 23 -1.72 3.19 -0.87
CA PHE A 23 -0.28 3.18 -1.09
C PHE A 23 0.20 1.80 -1.59
N LEU A 24 -0.21 0.70 -0.96
CA LEU A 24 0.13 -0.65 -1.43
C LEU A 24 -0.36 -0.94 -2.85
N ARG A 25 -1.53 -0.40 -3.23
CA ARG A 25 -2.02 -0.49 -4.63
C ARG A 25 -1.13 0.30 -5.59
N LEU A 26 -0.67 1.49 -5.19
CA LEU A 26 0.28 2.28 -5.98
C LEU A 26 1.62 1.56 -6.10
N VAL A 27 2.21 1.08 -5.01
CA VAL A 27 3.50 0.40 -5.05
C VAL A 27 3.39 -0.94 -5.79
N GLY A 28 2.21 -1.58 -5.79
CA GLY A 28 1.93 -2.75 -6.63
C GLY A 28 2.15 -2.50 -8.13
N TYR A 29 1.98 -1.26 -8.61
CA TYR A 29 2.33 -0.86 -9.98
C TYR A 29 3.86 -0.78 -10.18
N TYR A 30 4.59 -0.24 -9.19
CA TYR A 30 6.04 -0.05 -9.21
C TYR A 30 6.85 -1.30 -8.80
N ARG A 31 6.20 -2.40 -8.41
CA ARG A 31 6.86 -3.64 -7.95
C ARG A 31 7.92 -4.20 -8.89
N LYS A 32 7.89 -3.84 -10.19
CA LYS A 32 8.86 -4.29 -11.20
C LYS A 32 10.22 -3.59 -11.07
N PHE A 33 10.26 -2.42 -10.45
CA PHE A 33 11.45 -1.60 -10.28
C PHE A 33 12.08 -1.75 -8.89
N ILE A 34 11.39 -2.43 -7.98
CA ILE A 34 11.81 -2.62 -6.59
C ILE A 34 12.37 -4.02 -6.43
N CYS A 35 13.69 -4.14 -6.30
CA CYS A 35 14.32 -5.41 -5.92
C CYS A 35 13.81 -5.85 -4.54
N ARG A 36 13.50 -7.15 -4.40
CA ARG A 36 13.06 -7.76 -3.12
C ARG A 36 11.75 -7.18 -2.55
N PHE A 37 10.92 -6.56 -3.40
CA PHE A 37 9.62 -6.00 -3.01
C PHE A 37 8.75 -6.97 -2.19
N ARG A 38 8.76 -8.26 -2.53
CA ARG A 38 7.97 -9.29 -1.83
C ARG A 38 8.39 -9.47 -0.36
N GLU A 39 9.68 -9.32 -0.06
CA GLU A 39 10.23 -9.43 1.29
C GLU A 39 9.86 -8.18 2.12
N ILE A 40 9.97 -7.00 1.52
CA ILE A 40 9.66 -5.71 2.18
C ILE A 40 8.14 -5.53 2.39
N ALA A 41 7.32 -5.96 1.43
CA ALA A 41 5.86 -5.84 1.52
C ALA A 41 5.20 -6.92 2.42
N ALA A 42 5.92 -7.99 2.78
CA ALA A 42 5.40 -9.06 3.64
C ALA A 42 4.94 -8.56 5.04
N PRO A 43 5.73 -7.78 5.81
CA PRO A 43 5.28 -7.21 7.08
C PRO A 43 4.08 -6.27 6.89
N LEU A 44 4.08 -5.43 5.85
CA LEU A 44 2.97 -4.54 5.50
C LEU A 44 1.67 -5.30 5.19
N THR A 45 1.76 -6.43 4.50
CA THR A 45 0.59 -7.26 4.16
C THR A 45 0.05 -8.01 5.38
N LYS A 46 0.92 -8.42 6.31
CA LYS A 46 0.52 -9.01 7.61
C LYS A 46 -0.18 -7.99 8.49
N LEU A 47 0.26 -6.73 8.47
CA LEU A 47 -0.36 -5.63 9.20
C LEU A 47 -1.77 -5.29 8.67
N LEU A 48 -1.99 -5.38 7.36
CA LEU A 48 -3.33 -5.19 6.79
C LEU A 48 -4.33 -6.30 7.15
N LYS A 49 -3.85 -7.54 7.36
CA LYS A 49 -4.72 -8.69 7.68
C LYS A 49 -5.16 -8.72 9.14
N LYS A 50 -4.39 -8.12 10.06
CA LYS A 50 -4.79 -7.96 11.45
C LYS A 50 -5.68 -6.73 11.51
N GLU A 51 -6.99 -6.94 11.62
CA GLU A 51 -8.04 -5.91 11.72
C GLU A 51 -7.73 -4.80 12.75
N ALA A 52 -6.84 -5.07 13.72
CA ALA A 52 -6.16 -4.07 14.54
C ALA A 52 -4.83 -3.64 13.89
N PHE A 53 -4.87 -2.55 13.11
CA PHE A 53 -3.69 -1.89 12.54
C PHE A 53 -2.79 -1.35 13.65
N ALA A 54 -1.85 -2.17 14.11
CA ALA A 54 -0.81 -1.75 15.03
C ALA A 54 0.43 -1.40 14.21
N TRP A 55 0.70 -0.10 14.01
CA TRP A 55 1.92 0.34 13.35
C TRP A 55 3.12 0.01 14.24
N THR A 56 3.86 -1.04 13.90
CA THR A 56 5.05 -1.49 14.62
C THR A 56 6.31 -0.84 14.05
N ALA A 57 7.41 -0.83 14.82
CA ALA A 57 8.71 -0.35 14.34
C ALA A 57 9.17 -1.07 13.05
N ASP A 58 8.85 -2.37 12.94
CA ASP A 58 9.09 -3.20 11.76
C ASP A 58 8.31 -2.71 10.51
N ALA A 59 7.08 -2.23 10.73
CA ALA A 59 6.24 -1.63 9.69
C ALA A 59 6.85 -0.35 9.14
N SER A 60 7.31 0.54 10.03
CA SER A 60 7.97 1.79 9.66
C SER A 60 9.27 1.52 8.89
N ALA A 61 10.11 0.60 9.37
CA ALA A 61 11.34 0.25 8.69
C ALA A 61 11.06 -0.30 7.28
N ALA A 62 10.08 -1.19 7.13
CA ALA A 62 9.68 -1.70 5.83
C ALA A 62 9.12 -0.59 4.91
N PHE A 63 8.37 0.36 5.46
CA PHE A 63 7.82 1.49 4.71
C PHE A 63 8.91 2.46 4.24
N ASP A 64 9.89 2.77 5.09
CA ASP A 64 11.02 3.63 4.73
C ASP A 64 11.95 2.95 3.72
N CYS A 65 12.23 1.66 3.86
CA CYS A 65 12.94 0.90 2.82
C CYS A 65 12.20 0.94 1.47
N LEU A 66 10.86 0.92 1.49
CA LEU A 66 10.05 1.02 0.27
C LEU A 66 10.15 2.41 -0.36
N LYS A 67 10.17 3.46 0.46
CA LYS A 67 10.36 4.84 -0.01
C LYS A 67 11.74 5.02 -0.63
N ASP A 68 12.77 4.56 0.05
CA ASP A 68 14.14 4.60 -0.49
C ASP A 68 14.21 3.86 -1.81
N ALA A 69 13.70 2.62 -1.89
CA ALA A 69 13.72 1.86 -3.14
C ALA A 69 12.91 2.51 -4.28
N LEU A 70 11.91 3.35 -3.98
CA LEU A 70 11.17 4.14 -4.97
C LEU A 70 11.94 5.39 -5.42
N THR A 71 12.65 6.05 -4.50
CA THR A 71 13.42 7.27 -4.80
C THR A 71 14.80 6.98 -5.38
N THR A 72 15.41 5.86 -5.01
CA THR A 72 16.70 5.38 -5.53
C THR A 72 16.55 4.44 -6.72
N ALA A 73 15.35 4.34 -7.30
CA ALA A 73 15.09 3.52 -8.50
C ALA A 73 15.93 3.95 -9.73
N HIS A 74 16.72 5.02 -9.62
CA HIS A 74 17.68 5.45 -10.64
C HIS A 74 19.03 4.72 -10.57
N ASP A 75 19.40 4.12 -9.43
CA ASP A 75 20.75 3.58 -9.26
C ASP A 75 20.71 2.10 -8.81
N CYS A 76 20.70 1.23 -9.82
CA CYS A 76 21.25 -0.12 -9.72
C CYS A 76 22.51 -0.20 -10.57
#